data_AF-A0A1E5JT43-F1
#
_entry.id   AF-A0A1E5JT43-F1
#
_cell.length_a   1.000
_cell.length_b   1.000
_cell.length_c   1.000
_cell.angle_alpha   90.00
_cell.angle_beta   90.00
_cell.angle_gamma   90.00
#
_symmetry.space_group_name_H-M   'P 1'
#
loop_
_entity.id
_entity.type
_entity.pdbx_description
1 polymer ?
#
loop_
_entity_poly.entity_id
_entity_poly.type
_entity_poly.pdbx_seq_one_letter_code
_entity_poly.pdbx_strand_id
1 'polypeptide(L)'
;MHDLAQESSLQRKLNARILGMITLGGSIGTGIFLASGNALSMAGPGGTLLAYLIMGIMVYFLMTGLGEMAAYMPTSGSFYVYAARFFDPSLGYALGWNYWYSCAIYIASEISASALIMHFWFPESSSFLWCSVFLFLIIVFNAISTKAFGEVEYWLSFIKISVIVLFIVTGFFLIFGFTDYKAGGFQNWRIGDAPFHSGWIGILAAFVAAGFSFQGTELIGVAAGESVHPDTTIPKAIKMVFWRILIFFILSLFIISLLIPYTSSQLISSDVVMSPFTLVFQQYDKAFAAMIMNAVILLAIISTANSSMYVGSRMLWHLAKEGHVPRIFSVVNQRGIPIYALALTSVVAMLAFLSSIFGNGTVYFWLLNATSLSGFIAWMGIAISHYRFRKAYLRQGKDPAQLPYLARGYPFGPLFAFGVCMIVISGQNYSALIATPKDWYGLLISYSGVPLFLMIWIGHKWIKKTKIIPLHECRFDCE
;
A
#
# COMPACT_ATOMS: atom_id res chain seq x y z
N MET A 1 -0.04 -31.98 -36.90
CA MET A 1 -0.21 -30.51 -36.77
C MET A 1 -0.91 -30.22 -35.45
N HIS A 2 -0.15 -30.23 -34.36
CA HIS A 2 -0.59 -29.68 -33.07
C HIS A 2 0.45 -28.63 -32.71
N ASP A 3 0.26 -27.42 -33.24
CA ASP A 3 0.94 -26.25 -32.72
C ASP A 3 0.42 -26.03 -31.31
N LEU A 4 1.24 -26.41 -30.33
CA LEU A 4 1.10 -25.98 -28.96
C LEU A 4 1.07 -24.46 -28.98
N ALA A 5 -0.12 -23.90 -28.78
CA ALA A 5 -0.29 -22.50 -28.47
C ALA A 5 0.68 -22.17 -27.34
N GLN A 6 1.73 -21.41 -27.64
CA GLN A 6 2.54 -20.74 -26.64
C GLN A 6 1.58 -19.98 -25.74
N GLU A 7 1.26 -20.55 -24.58
CA GLU A 7 0.52 -19.83 -23.56
C GLU A 7 1.25 -18.53 -23.32
N SER A 8 0.55 -17.42 -23.53
CA SER A 8 1.07 -16.07 -23.44
C SER A 8 1.46 -15.76 -21.99
N SER A 9 2.53 -16.36 -21.50
CA SER A 9 3.00 -16.27 -20.12
C SER A 9 3.82 -14.98 -19.93
N LEU A 10 3.66 -14.35 -18.77
CA LEU A 10 4.50 -13.22 -18.38
C LEU A 10 5.96 -13.69 -18.29
N GLN A 11 6.88 -12.94 -18.88
CA GLN A 11 8.29 -13.33 -18.91
C GLN A 11 8.91 -13.23 -17.51
N ARG A 12 9.32 -14.36 -16.92
CA ARG A 12 10.07 -14.43 -15.66
C ARG A 12 11.50 -13.87 -15.87
N LYS A 13 11.69 -12.57 -15.65
CA LYS A 13 12.97 -11.87 -15.94
C LYS A 13 13.49 -10.94 -14.84
N LEU A 14 12.84 -10.86 -13.68
CA LEU A 14 13.29 -9.97 -12.60
C LEU A 14 14.32 -10.66 -11.70
N ASN A 15 15.53 -10.09 -11.63
CA ASN A 15 16.60 -10.55 -10.75
C ASN A 15 16.23 -10.30 -9.27
N ALA A 16 16.66 -11.18 -8.35
CA ALA A 16 16.42 -11.06 -6.90
C ALA A 16 16.84 -9.70 -6.31
N ARG A 17 17.91 -9.08 -6.81
CA ARG A 17 18.33 -7.73 -6.39
C ARG A 17 17.29 -6.66 -6.75
N ILE A 18 16.75 -6.73 -7.97
CA ILE A 18 15.72 -5.82 -8.47
C ILE A 18 14.42 -6.05 -7.71
N LEU A 19 14.03 -7.31 -7.53
CA LEU A 19 12.83 -7.70 -6.81
C LEU A 19 12.86 -7.25 -5.34
N GLY A 20 14.02 -7.37 -4.68
CA GLY A 20 14.24 -6.90 -3.32
C GLY A 20 14.06 -5.38 -3.19
N MET A 21 14.55 -4.60 -4.15
CA MET A 21 14.38 -3.14 -4.13
C MET A 21 12.98 -2.69 -4.52
N ILE A 22 12.33 -3.35 -5.48
CA ILE A 22 10.90 -3.11 -5.80
C ILE A 22 10.06 -3.36 -4.56
N THR A 23 10.34 -4.45 -3.83
CA THR A 23 9.63 -4.79 -2.60
C THR A 23 9.89 -3.77 -1.49
N LEU A 24 11.14 -3.35 -1.32
CA LEU A 24 11.56 -2.44 -0.25
C LEU A 24 11.09 -1.00 -0.48
N GLY A 25 11.38 -0.47 -1.65
CA GLY A 25 11.22 0.95 -1.95
C GLY A 25 10.01 1.24 -2.84
N GLY A 26 9.54 0.29 -3.65
CA GLY A 26 8.35 0.48 -4.52
C GLY A 26 7.03 0.67 -3.76
N SER A 27 7.06 0.48 -2.44
CA SER A 27 5.94 0.74 -1.51
C SER A 27 6.25 1.87 -0.51
N ILE A 28 7.35 2.60 -0.70
CA ILE A 28 7.64 3.85 -0.01
C ILE A 28 7.22 5.00 -0.92
N GLY A 29 6.10 5.63 -0.59
CA GLY A 29 5.47 6.72 -1.35
C GLY A 29 4.77 7.72 -0.43
N THR A 30 3.64 8.27 -0.89
CA THR A 30 2.96 9.37 -0.19
C THR A 30 2.45 9.00 1.21
N GLY A 31 2.32 7.72 1.53
CA GLY A 31 1.91 7.30 2.87
C GLY A 31 2.89 7.77 3.96
N ILE A 32 4.17 7.44 3.83
CA ILE A 32 5.15 7.92 4.81
C ILE A 32 5.36 9.44 4.70
N PHE A 33 5.31 10.00 3.50
CA PHE A 33 5.72 11.40 3.29
C PHE A 33 4.61 12.41 3.56
N LEU A 34 3.34 12.14 3.22
CA LEU A 34 2.21 13.05 3.39
C LEU A 34 1.20 12.51 4.41
N ALA A 35 0.79 11.25 4.30
CA ALA A 35 -0.24 10.69 5.19
C ALA A 35 0.21 10.67 6.67
N SER A 36 1.51 10.56 6.93
CA SER A 36 2.08 10.70 8.27
C SER A 36 1.82 12.05 8.92
N GLY A 37 1.83 13.15 8.15
CA GLY A 37 1.53 14.49 8.65
C GLY A 37 0.10 14.58 9.15
N ASN A 38 -0.84 14.02 8.36
CA ASN A 38 -2.24 13.89 8.76
C ASN A 38 -2.41 12.98 9.99
N ALA A 39 -1.69 11.86 10.05
CA ALA A 39 -1.72 11.00 11.22
C ALA A 39 -1.21 11.70 12.49
N LEU A 40 -0.17 12.55 12.35
CA LEU A 40 0.40 13.34 13.43
C LEU A 40 -0.58 14.40 13.93
N SER A 41 -1.21 15.14 13.02
CA SER A 41 -2.19 16.16 13.40
C SER A 41 -3.44 15.56 14.07
N MET A 42 -3.91 14.39 13.63
CA MET A 42 -5.11 13.75 14.19
C MET A 42 -4.90 13.00 15.52
N ALA A 43 -3.72 12.40 15.74
CA ALA A 43 -3.49 11.50 16.87
C ALA A 43 -2.43 12.00 17.86
N GLY A 44 -1.68 13.05 17.50
CA GLY A 44 -0.55 13.53 18.28
C GLY A 44 0.63 12.56 18.24
N PRO A 45 1.76 12.95 18.82
CA PRO A 45 3.04 12.26 18.61
C PRO A 45 3.06 10.80 19.10
N GLY A 46 2.50 10.54 20.29
CA GLY A 46 2.40 9.18 20.84
C GLY A 46 1.29 8.37 20.18
N GLY A 47 0.15 8.99 19.86
CA GLY A 47 -0.96 8.33 19.17
C GLY A 47 -0.56 7.84 17.78
N THR A 48 0.15 8.66 17.01
CA THR A 48 0.66 8.27 15.68
C THR A 48 1.66 7.12 15.78
N LEU A 49 2.63 7.19 16.70
CA LEU A 49 3.61 6.10 16.85
C LEU A 49 2.97 4.80 17.29
N LEU A 50 2.00 4.86 18.22
CA LEU A 50 1.25 3.68 18.64
C LEU A 50 0.45 3.09 17.48
N ALA A 51 -0.21 3.93 16.68
CA ALA A 51 -0.97 3.51 15.51
C ALA A 51 -0.07 2.79 14.49
N TYR A 52 1.06 3.40 14.11
CA TYR A 52 2.02 2.82 13.17
C TYR A 52 2.71 1.58 13.73
N LEU A 53 2.93 1.48 15.05
CA LEU A 53 3.52 0.30 15.68
C LEU A 53 2.56 -0.89 15.63
N ILE A 54 1.30 -0.71 16.04
CA ILE A 54 0.27 -1.77 16.00
C ILE A 54 0.06 -2.23 14.55
N MET A 55 -0.06 -1.28 13.62
CA MET A 55 -0.19 -1.57 12.19
C MET A 55 1.04 -2.25 11.61
N GLY A 56 2.24 -1.85 12.03
CA GLY A 56 3.49 -2.50 11.65
C GLY A 56 3.55 -3.96 12.12
N ILE A 57 3.18 -4.24 13.38
CA ILE A 57 3.09 -5.61 13.91
C ILE A 57 2.06 -6.43 13.12
N MET A 58 0.89 -5.84 12.84
CA MET A 58 -0.17 -6.46 12.06
C MET A 58 0.30 -6.85 10.65
N VAL A 59 0.92 -5.90 9.94
CA VAL A 59 1.48 -6.10 8.59
C VAL A 59 2.61 -7.11 8.60
N TYR A 60 3.48 -7.09 9.62
CA TYR A 60 4.52 -8.10 9.77
C TYR A 60 3.91 -9.51 9.83
N PHE A 61 2.88 -9.73 10.65
CA PHE A 61 2.20 -11.03 10.69
C PHE A 61 1.56 -11.39 9.35
N LEU A 62 0.90 -10.46 8.67
CA LEU A 62 0.34 -10.67 7.33
C LEU A 62 1.41 -11.09 6.32
N MET A 63 2.55 -10.40 6.29
CA MET A 63 3.62 -10.70 5.33
C MET A 63 4.32 -12.01 5.64
N THR A 64 4.45 -12.39 6.92
CA THR A 64 4.94 -13.73 7.26
C THR A 64 3.97 -14.82 6.80
N GLY A 65 2.66 -14.63 6.98
CA GLY A 65 1.65 -15.60 6.53
C GLY A 65 1.54 -15.68 5.01
N LEU A 66 1.54 -14.53 4.33
CA LEU A 66 1.59 -14.46 2.87
C LEU A 66 2.86 -15.12 2.33
N GLY A 67 4.00 -14.86 2.97
CA GLY A 67 5.29 -15.43 2.59
C GLY A 67 5.35 -16.94 2.73
N GLU A 68 4.73 -17.52 3.76
CA GLU A 68 4.62 -18.97 3.91
C GLU A 68 3.81 -19.61 2.78
N MET A 69 2.66 -19.02 2.43
CA MET A 69 1.86 -19.49 1.30
C MET A 69 2.60 -19.30 -0.04
N ALA A 70 3.26 -18.16 -0.23
CA ALA A 70 3.94 -17.82 -1.48
C ALA A 70 5.25 -18.58 -1.71
N ALA A 71 5.96 -18.94 -0.65
CA ALA A 71 7.13 -19.81 -0.75
C ALA A 71 6.74 -21.26 -1.03
N TYR A 72 5.58 -21.71 -0.52
CA TYR A 72 5.06 -23.06 -0.77
C TYR A 72 4.39 -23.19 -2.16
N MET A 73 3.61 -22.19 -2.58
CA MET A 73 2.83 -22.18 -3.83
C MET A 73 3.02 -20.86 -4.57
N PRO A 74 4.16 -20.64 -5.25
CA PRO A 74 4.47 -19.38 -5.92
C PRO A 74 3.52 -19.15 -7.11
N THR A 75 2.69 -18.12 -7.03
CA THR A 75 1.76 -17.73 -8.11
C THR A 75 1.68 -16.21 -8.24
N SER A 76 1.64 -15.71 -9.48
CA SER A 76 1.48 -14.28 -9.76
C SER A 76 0.11 -13.75 -9.32
N GLY A 77 -0.87 -14.63 -9.13
CA GLY A 77 -2.16 -14.26 -8.55
C GLY A 77 -2.15 -14.12 -7.02
N SER A 78 -1.04 -14.44 -6.35
CA SER A 78 -0.85 -14.17 -4.93
C SER A 78 -2.07 -14.52 -4.06
N PHE A 79 -2.61 -13.55 -3.32
CA PHE A 79 -3.53 -13.79 -2.22
C PHE A 79 -4.98 -14.06 -2.63
N TYR A 80 -5.42 -13.63 -3.80
CA TYR A 80 -6.77 -13.99 -4.25
C TYR A 80 -6.83 -15.42 -4.76
N VAL A 81 -5.74 -15.95 -5.32
CA VAL A 81 -5.60 -17.39 -5.62
C VAL A 81 -5.61 -18.19 -4.33
N TYR A 82 -4.88 -17.76 -3.30
CA TYR A 82 -4.90 -18.42 -1.99
C TYR A 82 -6.30 -18.39 -1.36
N ALA A 83 -7.03 -17.28 -1.46
CA ALA A 83 -8.40 -17.18 -0.97
C ALA A 83 -9.36 -18.10 -1.74
N ALA A 84 -9.22 -18.16 -3.07
CA ALA A 84 -10.00 -19.07 -3.91
C ALA A 84 -9.75 -20.54 -3.56
N ARG A 85 -8.49 -20.90 -3.28
CA ARG A 85 -8.04 -22.28 -3.07
C ARG A 85 -8.23 -22.80 -1.65
N PHE A 86 -8.04 -21.95 -0.64
CA PHE A 86 -8.10 -22.34 0.78
C PHE A 86 -9.38 -21.91 1.50
N PHE A 87 -10.22 -21.05 0.90
CA PHE A 87 -11.45 -20.58 1.53
C PHE A 87 -12.69 -20.74 0.65
N ASP A 88 -12.85 -19.91 -0.39
CA ASP A 88 -14.03 -19.87 -1.26
C ASP A 88 -13.64 -19.24 -2.60
N PRO A 89 -13.90 -19.90 -3.75
CA PRO A 89 -13.64 -19.33 -5.08
C PRO A 89 -14.26 -17.93 -5.27
N SER A 90 -15.44 -17.68 -4.70
CA SER A 90 -16.08 -16.35 -4.79
C SER A 90 -15.38 -15.28 -3.97
N LEU A 91 -14.73 -15.65 -2.86
CA LEU A 91 -13.92 -14.70 -2.10
C LEU A 91 -12.67 -14.32 -2.89
N GLY A 92 -12.00 -15.30 -3.51
CA GLY A 92 -10.89 -15.04 -4.42
C GLY A 92 -11.29 -14.13 -5.59
N TYR A 93 -12.41 -14.42 -6.26
CA TYR A 93 -12.95 -13.56 -7.32
C TYR A 93 -13.12 -12.11 -6.84
N ALA A 94 -13.79 -11.90 -5.70
CA ALA A 94 -14.02 -10.56 -5.17
C ALA A 94 -12.73 -9.86 -4.75
N LEU A 95 -11.77 -10.57 -4.16
CA LEU A 95 -10.46 -10.03 -3.80
C LEU A 95 -9.63 -9.62 -5.03
N GLY A 96 -9.72 -10.37 -6.11
CA GLY A 96 -9.06 -10.03 -7.38
C GLY A 96 -9.58 -8.72 -7.96
N TRP A 97 -10.91 -8.56 -8.03
CA TRP A 97 -11.54 -7.29 -8.40
C TRP A 97 -11.18 -6.17 -7.44
N ASN A 98 -11.23 -6.46 -6.13
CA ASN A 98 -10.93 -5.49 -5.09
C ASN A 98 -9.55 -4.88 -5.25
N TYR A 99 -8.56 -5.74 -5.43
CA TYR A 99 -7.18 -5.31 -5.55
C TYR A 99 -6.90 -4.61 -6.88
N TRP A 100 -7.51 -5.05 -7.99
CA TRP A 100 -7.36 -4.37 -9.27
C TRP A 100 -7.87 -2.93 -9.22
N TYR A 101 -9.11 -2.71 -8.75
CA TYR A 101 -9.63 -1.35 -8.67
C TYR A 101 -8.84 -0.52 -7.64
N SER A 102 -8.39 -1.14 -6.54
CA SER A 102 -7.53 -0.50 -5.54
C SER A 102 -6.26 0.05 -6.18
N CYS A 103 -5.62 -0.70 -7.09
CA CYS A 103 -4.44 -0.22 -7.82
C CYS A 103 -4.75 1.07 -8.60
N ALA A 104 -5.91 1.14 -9.27
CA ALA A 104 -6.32 2.32 -10.02
C ALA A 104 -6.59 3.54 -9.12
N ILE A 105 -7.28 3.34 -7.98
CA ILE A 105 -7.52 4.41 -7.00
C ILE A 105 -6.21 4.86 -6.34
N TYR A 106 -5.30 3.92 -6.06
CA TYR A 106 -3.98 4.23 -5.52
C TYR A 106 -3.19 5.13 -6.47
N ILE A 107 -3.19 4.83 -7.78
CA ILE A 107 -2.55 5.68 -8.80
C ILE A 107 -3.17 7.09 -8.77
N ALA A 108 -4.51 7.18 -8.71
CA ALA A 108 -5.20 8.46 -8.60
C ALA A 108 -4.79 9.23 -7.33
N SER A 109 -4.60 8.55 -6.20
CA SER A 109 -4.13 9.17 -4.96
C SER A 109 -2.71 9.71 -5.09
N GLU A 110 -1.80 8.95 -5.71
CA GLU A 110 -0.40 9.33 -5.88
C GLU A 110 -0.25 10.51 -6.85
N ILE A 111 -0.97 10.53 -7.98
CA ILE A 111 -0.96 11.69 -8.88
C ILE A 111 -1.58 12.93 -8.22
N SER A 112 -2.62 12.76 -7.39
CA SER A 112 -3.22 13.88 -6.64
C SER A 112 -2.22 14.47 -5.64
N ALA A 113 -1.43 13.63 -4.97
CA ALA A 113 -0.35 14.09 -4.10
C ALA A 113 0.75 14.81 -4.90
N SER A 114 1.04 14.39 -6.14
CA SER A 114 2.03 15.08 -6.98
C SER A 114 1.69 16.55 -7.19
N ALA A 115 0.41 16.87 -7.40
CA ALA A 115 -0.05 18.25 -7.54
C ALA A 115 0.20 19.06 -6.26
N LEU A 116 -0.11 18.51 -5.08
CA LEU A 116 0.14 19.14 -3.79
C LEU A 116 1.63 19.48 -3.59
N ILE A 117 2.51 18.54 -3.96
CA ILE A 117 3.96 18.75 -3.85
C ILE A 117 4.46 19.75 -4.91
N MET A 118 3.89 19.76 -6.12
CA MET A 118 4.26 20.73 -7.16
C MET A 118 3.88 22.17 -6.82
N HIS A 119 2.84 22.40 -6.01
CA HIS A 119 2.49 23.73 -5.51
C HIS A 119 3.58 24.36 -4.63
N PHE A 120 4.52 23.57 -4.11
CA PHE A 120 5.69 24.12 -3.42
C PHE A 120 6.52 25.04 -4.33
N TRP A 121 6.69 24.67 -5.61
CA TRP A 121 7.42 25.51 -6.59
C TRP A 121 6.48 26.37 -7.44
N PHE A 122 5.27 25.89 -7.70
CA PHE A 122 4.30 26.55 -8.57
C PHE A 122 2.94 26.69 -7.86
N PRO A 123 2.80 27.58 -6.86
CA PRO A 123 1.57 27.69 -6.06
C PRO A 123 0.31 27.97 -6.90
N GLU A 124 0.43 28.84 -7.90
CA GLU A 124 -0.68 29.30 -8.76
C GLU A 124 -1.01 28.36 -9.94
N SER A 125 -0.29 27.24 -10.06
CA SER A 125 -0.50 26.30 -11.16
C SER A 125 -1.76 25.45 -10.95
N SER A 126 -2.26 24.83 -12.03
CA SER A 126 -3.44 23.97 -11.93
C SER A 126 -3.07 22.57 -11.45
N SER A 127 -3.79 22.05 -10.44
CA SER A 127 -3.70 20.65 -10.01
C SER A 127 -3.97 19.66 -11.17
N PHE A 128 -4.88 20.02 -12.07
CA PHE A 128 -5.22 19.22 -13.25
C PHE A 128 -4.02 19.04 -14.20
N LEU A 129 -3.22 20.10 -14.39
CA LEU A 129 -2.02 20.07 -15.20
C LEU A 129 -1.02 19.05 -14.66
N TRP A 130 -0.68 19.14 -13.37
CA TRP A 130 0.30 18.24 -12.75
C TRP A 130 -0.17 16.79 -12.73
N CYS A 131 -1.42 16.54 -12.35
CA CYS A 131 -1.96 15.18 -12.37
C CYS A 131 -1.94 14.56 -13.77
N SER A 132 -2.25 15.35 -14.80
CA SER A 132 -2.21 14.90 -16.19
C SER A 132 -0.78 14.61 -16.68
N VAL A 133 0.19 15.44 -16.32
CA VAL A 133 1.61 15.22 -16.62
C VAL A 133 2.13 13.95 -15.94
N PHE A 134 1.87 13.77 -14.64
CA PHE A 134 2.33 12.60 -13.90
C PHE A 134 1.64 11.31 -14.38
N LEU A 135 0.34 11.35 -14.67
CA LEU A 135 -0.37 10.22 -15.25
C LEU A 135 0.21 9.83 -16.62
N PHE A 136 0.48 10.81 -17.48
CA PHE A 136 1.12 10.58 -18.78
C PHE A 136 2.49 9.92 -18.61
N LEU A 137 3.32 10.42 -17.69
CA LEU A 137 4.63 9.81 -17.39
C LEU A 137 4.47 8.34 -16.96
N ILE A 138 3.56 8.05 -16.03
CA ILE A 138 3.30 6.68 -15.54
C ILE A 138 2.90 5.75 -16.69
N ILE A 139 2.01 6.19 -17.58
CA ILE A 139 1.56 5.41 -18.75
C ILE A 139 2.74 5.13 -19.68
N VAL A 140 3.54 6.15 -20.00
CA VAL A 140 4.70 6.01 -20.88
C VAL A 140 5.74 5.05 -20.29
N PHE A 141 6.06 5.18 -19.00
CA PHE A 141 7.00 4.27 -18.32
C PHE A 141 6.52 2.81 -18.38
N ASN A 142 5.23 2.56 -18.15
CA ASN A 142 4.66 1.21 -18.20
C ASN A 142 4.52 0.66 -19.64
N ALA A 143 4.56 1.51 -20.66
CA ALA A 143 4.45 1.11 -22.06
C ALA A 143 5.80 0.74 -22.73
N ILE A 144 6.94 1.14 -22.15
CA ILE A 144 8.27 0.99 -22.78
C ILE A 144 8.81 -0.44 -22.66
N SER A 145 9.14 -0.90 -21.45
CA SER A 145 9.74 -2.21 -21.19
C SER A 145 9.74 -2.58 -19.70
N THR A 146 9.34 -3.82 -19.39
CA THR A 146 9.36 -4.37 -18.03
C THR A 146 10.77 -4.50 -17.44
N LYS A 147 11.80 -4.67 -18.28
CA LYS A 147 13.20 -4.72 -17.83
C LYS A 147 13.72 -3.34 -17.46
N ALA A 148 13.39 -2.33 -18.27
CA ALA A 148 13.74 -0.94 -17.98
C ALA A 148 13.05 -0.44 -16.71
N PHE A 149 11.78 -0.83 -16.51
CA PHE A 149 11.04 -0.58 -15.27
C PHE A 149 11.82 -1.06 -14.04
N GLY A 150 12.28 -2.32 -14.03
CA GLY A 150 12.97 -2.89 -12.87
C GLY A 150 14.26 -2.18 -12.50
N GLU A 151 15.06 -1.78 -13.50
CA GLU A 151 16.32 -1.03 -13.28
C GLU A 151 16.06 0.39 -12.79
N VAL A 152 15.10 1.11 -13.39
CA VAL A 152 14.73 2.46 -12.93
C VAL A 152 14.22 2.41 -11.50
N GLU A 153 13.34 1.46 -11.20
CA GLU A 153 12.76 1.29 -9.87
C GLU A 153 13.81 0.94 -8.82
N TYR A 154 14.83 0.16 -9.18
CA TYR A 154 15.99 -0.10 -8.32
C TYR A 154 16.67 1.20 -7.88
N TRP A 155 16.99 2.09 -8.83
CA TRP A 155 17.66 3.36 -8.55
C TRP A 155 16.78 4.35 -7.80
N LEU A 156 15.51 4.48 -8.19
CA LEU A 156 14.54 5.32 -7.49
C LEU A 156 14.40 4.86 -6.03
N SER A 157 14.28 3.56 -5.80
CA SER A 157 14.22 2.98 -4.45
C SER A 157 15.49 3.21 -3.65
N PHE A 158 16.67 3.13 -4.26
CA PHE A 158 17.94 3.43 -3.59
C PHE A 158 18.03 4.89 -3.12
N ILE A 159 17.65 5.84 -3.98
CA ILE A 159 17.64 7.28 -3.65
C ILE A 159 16.70 7.55 -2.47
N LYS A 160 15.47 7.04 -2.53
CA LYS A 160 14.45 7.22 -1.47
C LYS A 160 14.94 6.72 -0.12
N ILE A 161 15.46 5.49 -0.08
CA ILE A 161 15.95 4.88 1.16
C ILE A 161 17.13 5.69 1.72
N SER A 162 18.08 6.07 0.86
CA SER A 162 19.25 6.85 1.28
C SER A 162 18.86 8.19 1.89
N VAL A 163 17.90 8.90 1.28
CA VAL A 163 17.41 10.19 1.77
C VAL A 163 16.66 10.05 3.10
N ILE A 164 15.87 9.00 3.29
CA ILE A 164 15.22 8.74 4.59
C ILE A 164 16.25 8.47 5.68
N VAL A 165 17.31 7.70 5.39
CA VAL A 165 18.40 7.45 6.35
C VAL A 165 19.13 8.75 6.69
N LEU A 166 19.45 9.57 5.69
CA LEU A 166 20.08 10.88 5.91
C LEU A 166 19.18 11.83 6.72
N PHE A 167 17.87 11.81 6.46
CA PHE A 167 16.88 12.55 7.22
C PHE A 167 16.86 12.12 8.69
N ILE A 168 16.85 10.82 8.95
CA ILE A 168 16.89 10.27 10.31
C ILE A 168 18.17 10.73 11.03
N VAL A 169 19.34 10.56 10.40
CA VAL A 169 20.61 11.01 10.98
C VAL A 169 20.56 12.51 11.27
N THR A 170 20.14 13.33 10.30
CA THR A 170 20.04 14.78 10.48
C THR A 170 19.09 15.16 11.62
N GLY A 171 17.94 14.49 11.73
CA GLY A 171 17.00 14.70 12.82
C GLY A 171 17.58 14.36 14.19
N PHE A 172 18.39 13.29 14.30
CA PHE A 172 19.15 13.01 15.52
C PHE A 172 20.09 14.17 15.89
N PHE A 173 20.86 14.69 14.93
CA PHE A 173 21.77 15.82 15.18
C PHE A 173 21.01 17.06 15.68
N LEU A 174 19.85 17.37 15.09
CA LEU A 174 18.99 18.48 15.51
C LEU A 174 18.43 18.29 16.94
N ILE A 175 17.90 17.10 17.25
CA ILE A 175 17.25 16.81 18.55
C ILE A 175 18.25 16.84 19.71
N PHE A 176 19.46 16.31 19.50
CA PHE A 176 20.48 16.18 20.55
C PHE A 176 21.35 17.43 20.70
N GLY A 177 21.06 18.52 19.98
CA GLY A 177 21.75 19.80 20.16
C GLY A 177 23.17 19.84 19.58
N PHE A 178 23.48 18.98 18.60
CA PHE A 178 24.74 19.02 17.86
C PHE A 178 24.76 20.12 16.78
N THR A 179 23.75 20.99 16.76
CA THR A 179 23.58 22.09 15.81
C THR A 179 23.14 23.34 16.55
N ASP A 180 23.32 24.52 15.93
CA ASP A 180 22.87 25.79 16.51
C ASP A 180 21.33 25.96 16.51
N TYR A 181 20.59 25.03 15.91
CA TYR A 181 19.14 25.05 15.83
C TYR A 181 18.49 24.54 17.11
N LYS A 182 17.44 25.24 17.57
CA LYS A 182 16.61 24.78 18.69
C LYS A 182 15.55 23.80 18.19
N ALA A 183 15.72 22.52 18.52
CA ALA A 183 14.70 21.50 18.32
C ALA A 183 13.61 21.60 19.40
N GLY A 184 12.36 21.31 19.03
CA GLY A 184 11.27 21.19 20.02
C GLY A 184 11.49 20.02 20.98
N GLY A 185 12.01 18.90 20.47
CA GLY A 185 12.29 17.70 21.26
C GLY A 185 11.03 17.17 21.96
N PHE A 186 11.19 16.66 23.18
CA PHE A 186 10.07 16.16 23.98
C PHE A 186 9.08 17.23 24.45
N GLN A 187 9.36 18.52 24.22
CA GLN A 187 8.35 19.56 24.49
C GLN A 187 7.15 19.37 23.57
N ASN A 188 7.36 18.99 22.30
CA ASN A 188 6.30 18.71 21.33
C ASN A 188 5.36 17.56 21.78
N TRP A 189 5.84 16.69 22.68
CA TRP A 189 5.07 15.58 23.25
C TRP A 189 4.24 15.96 24.48
N ARG A 190 4.33 17.21 24.93
CA ARG A 190 3.63 17.75 26.11
C ARG A 190 2.73 18.95 25.77
N ILE A 191 2.66 19.35 24.50
CA ILE A 191 1.81 20.46 24.04
C ILE A 191 0.35 19.99 24.03
N GLY A 192 -0.57 20.84 24.49
CA GLY A 192 -2.01 20.56 24.42
C GLY A 192 -2.38 19.25 25.14
N ASP A 193 -3.07 18.38 24.43
CA ASP A 193 -3.47 17.02 24.88
C ASP A 193 -2.53 15.91 24.37
N ALA A 194 -1.33 16.26 23.91
CA ALA A 194 -0.27 15.29 23.63
C ALA A 194 0.11 14.49 24.91
N PRO A 195 0.56 13.24 24.77
CA PRO A 195 1.01 12.58 23.54
C PRO A 195 -0.09 11.89 22.72
N PHE A 196 -1.32 11.78 23.24
CA PHE A 196 -2.43 11.07 22.61
C PHE A 196 -3.58 12.04 22.28
N HIS A 197 -3.36 12.88 21.27
CA HIS A 197 -4.37 13.85 20.83
C HIS A 197 -5.64 13.13 20.38
N SER A 198 -6.80 13.62 20.83
CA SER A 198 -8.11 12.98 20.57
C SER A 198 -8.23 11.52 21.05
N GLY A 199 -7.33 11.08 21.96
CA GLY A 199 -7.35 9.76 22.58
C GLY A 199 -7.41 8.61 21.58
N TRP A 200 -8.28 7.63 21.85
CA TRP A 200 -8.42 6.44 20.98
C TRP A 200 -9.03 6.76 19.61
N ILE A 201 -9.82 7.83 19.50
CA ILE A 201 -10.43 8.26 18.24
C ILE A 201 -9.34 8.78 17.28
N GLY A 202 -8.40 9.58 17.80
CA GLY A 202 -7.23 10.03 17.03
C GLY A 202 -6.37 8.85 16.56
N ILE A 203 -6.11 7.89 17.45
CA ILE A 203 -5.36 6.65 17.12
C ILE A 203 -6.06 5.84 16.02
N LEU A 204 -7.39 5.67 16.10
CA LEU A 204 -8.18 4.99 15.07
C LEU A 204 -8.10 5.71 13.72
N ALA A 205 -8.14 7.04 13.71
CA ALA A 205 -7.97 7.82 12.48
C ALA A 205 -6.55 7.66 11.89
N ALA A 206 -5.53 7.62 12.75
CA ALA A 206 -4.15 7.36 12.33
C ALA A 206 -3.93 5.94 11.78
N PHE A 207 -4.75 4.94 12.15
CA PHE A 207 -4.66 3.60 11.55
C PHE A 207 -4.95 3.61 10.05
N VAL A 208 -5.83 4.48 9.56
CA VAL A 208 -6.13 4.58 8.13
C VAL A 208 -4.90 5.09 7.36
N ALA A 209 -4.28 6.16 7.85
CA ALA A 209 -3.05 6.71 7.29
C ALA A 209 -1.87 5.73 7.38
N ALA A 210 -1.75 4.99 8.50
CA ALA A 210 -0.75 3.94 8.66
C ALA A 210 -1.02 2.76 7.71
N GLY A 211 -2.28 2.36 7.52
CA GLY A 211 -2.68 1.32 6.59
C GLY A 211 -2.30 1.66 5.16
N PHE A 212 -2.61 2.87 4.71
CA PHE A 212 -2.16 3.39 3.43
C PHE A 212 -0.63 3.35 3.29
N SER A 213 0.09 3.73 4.35
CA SER A 213 1.55 3.75 4.40
C SER A 213 2.22 2.39 4.27
N PHE A 214 1.57 1.34 4.77
CA PHE A 214 2.07 -0.02 4.69
C PHE A 214 1.56 -0.81 3.47
N GLN A 215 0.63 -0.26 2.69
CA GLN A 215 0.20 -0.88 1.45
C GLN A 215 1.36 -1.10 0.48
N GLY A 216 1.18 -2.09 -0.40
CA GLY A 216 2.20 -2.57 -1.30
C GLY A 216 3.27 -3.44 -0.64
N THR A 217 3.19 -3.73 0.66
CA THR A 217 3.97 -4.81 1.28
C THR A 217 3.59 -6.17 0.68
N GLU A 218 2.33 -6.35 0.33
CA GLU A 218 1.77 -7.54 -0.31
C GLU A 218 2.31 -7.80 -1.73
N LEU A 219 3.03 -6.84 -2.35
CA LEU A 219 3.71 -7.07 -3.63
C LEU A 219 4.68 -8.26 -3.57
N ILE A 220 5.18 -8.62 -2.38
CA ILE A 220 6.01 -9.82 -2.16
C ILE A 220 5.31 -11.08 -2.68
N GLY A 221 3.99 -11.19 -2.49
CA GLY A 221 3.23 -12.35 -2.94
C GLY A 221 3.09 -12.42 -4.46
N VAL A 222 2.88 -11.28 -5.12
CA VAL A 222 2.82 -11.19 -6.60
C VAL A 222 4.21 -11.45 -7.21
N ALA A 223 5.24 -10.85 -6.60
CA ALA A 223 6.65 -11.02 -6.94
C ALA A 223 7.12 -12.47 -6.81
N ALA A 224 6.53 -13.26 -5.89
CA ALA A 224 6.85 -14.67 -5.73
C ALA A 224 6.62 -15.48 -7.00
N GLY A 225 5.53 -15.20 -7.74
CA GLY A 225 5.22 -15.89 -9.00
C GLY A 225 6.19 -15.55 -10.15
N GLU A 226 6.89 -14.42 -10.06
CA GLU A 226 7.89 -13.99 -11.04
C GLU A 226 9.34 -14.30 -10.59
N SER A 227 9.53 -14.85 -9.39
CA SER A 227 10.85 -15.13 -8.81
C SER A 227 11.43 -16.46 -9.31
N VAL A 228 12.75 -16.48 -9.54
CA VAL A 228 13.49 -17.70 -9.94
C VAL A 228 13.63 -18.68 -8.77
N HIS A 229 13.84 -18.16 -7.56
CA HIS A 229 14.03 -18.96 -6.33
C HIS A 229 13.16 -18.39 -5.19
N PRO A 230 11.83 -18.62 -5.22
CA PRO A 230 10.90 -18.05 -4.25
C PRO A 230 11.16 -18.54 -2.81
N ASP A 231 11.56 -19.81 -2.66
CA ASP A 231 11.91 -20.46 -1.39
C ASP A 231 13.00 -19.72 -0.60
N THR A 232 13.96 -19.09 -1.28
CA THR A 232 15.05 -18.32 -0.63
C THR A 232 14.85 -16.81 -0.72
N THR A 233 14.20 -16.32 -1.77
CA THR A 233 13.99 -14.88 -2.01
C THR A 233 12.91 -14.31 -1.10
N ILE A 234 11.81 -15.04 -0.89
CA ILE A 234 10.68 -14.60 -0.08
C ILE A 234 11.06 -14.45 1.41
N PRO A 235 11.75 -15.40 2.06
CA PRO A 235 12.20 -15.21 3.44
C PRO A 235 13.10 -13.99 3.64
N LYS A 236 13.97 -13.70 2.68
CA LYS A 236 14.81 -12.49 2.70
C LYS A 236 13.96 -11.22 2.61
N ALA A 237 12.99 -11.20 1.70
CA ALA A 237 12.07 -10.07 1.54
C ALA A 237 11.27 -9.77 2.83
N ILE A 238 10.77 -10.80 3.53
CA ILE A 238 10.04 -10.64 4.80
C ILE A 238 10.94 -10.02 5.88
N LYS A 239 12.21 -10.44 5.99
CA LYS A 239 13.16 -9.79 6.92
C LYS A 239 13.34 -8.31 6.60
N MET A 240 13.30 -7.94 5.33
CA MET A 240 13.39 -6.54 4.92
C MET A 240 12.12 -5.75 5.27
N VAL A 241 10.94 -6.38 5.27
CA VAL A 241 9.69 -5.75 5.77
C VAL A 241 9.83 -5.33 7.23
N PHE A 242 10.42 -6.17 8.09
CA PHE A 242 10.65 -5.83 9.49
C PHE A 242 11.50 -4.55 9.65
N TRP A 243 12.64 -4.50 8.96
CA TRP A 243 13.52 -3.33 9.01
C TRP A 243 12.87 -2.09 8.40
N ARG A 244 12.08 -2.26 7.34
CA ARG A 244 11.28 -1.17 6.75
C ARG A 244 10.31 -0.59 7.77
N ILE A 245 9.56 -1.41 8.49
CA ILE A 245 8.63 -0.96 9.53
C ILE A 245 9.38 -0.18 10.61
N LEU A 246 10.46 -0.77 11.16
CA LEU A 246 11.17 -0.19 12.29
C LEU A 246 11.90 1.12 11.93
N ILE A 247 12.73 1.09 10.88
CA ILE A 247 13.61 2.21 10.53
C ILE A 247 12.82 3.27 9.76
N PHE A 248 12.13 2.89 8.69
CA PHE A 248 11.52 3.90 7.83
C PHE A 248 10.27 4.47 8.46
N PHE A 249 9.40 3.69 9.11
CA PHE A 249 8.19 4.25 9.70
C PHE A 249 8.39 4.69 11.15
N ILE A 250 8.70 3.78 12.06
CA ILE A 250 8.70 4.12 13.49
C ILE A 250 9.77 5.18 13.81
N LEU A 251 11.00 4.98 13.35
CA LEU A 251 12.09 5.90 13.68
C LEU A 251 11.97 7.27 13.00
N SER A 252 11.57 7.33 11.72
CA SER A 252 11.38 8.63 11.05
C SER A 252 10.22 9.42 11.65
N LEU A 253 9.11 8.76 11.99
CA LEU A 253 7.96 9.40 12.63
C LEU A 253 8.29 9.86 14.05
N PHE A 254 9.10 9.11 14.79
CA PHE A 254 9.58 9.52 16.09
C PHE A 254 10.42 10.81 16.02
N ILE A 255 11.29 10.91 15.01
CA ILE A 255 12.07 12.13 14.77
C ILE A 255 11.16 13.30 14.38
N ILE A 256 10.25 13.09 13.42
CA ILE A 256 9.29 14.11 12.98
C ILE A 256 8.47 14.62 14.16
N SER A 257 7.97 13.71 15.01
CA SER A 257 7.12 14.06 16.13
C SER A 257 7.84 14.79 17.26
N LEU A 258 9.17 14.69 17.32
CA LEU A 258 10.02 15.49 18.20
C LEU A 258 10.40 16.84 17.57
N LEU A 259 10.47 16.94 16.24
CA LEU A 259 10.88 18.17 15.55
C LEU A 259 9.74 19.11 15.22
N ILE A 260 8.55 18.59 14.91
CA ILE A 260 7.39 19.36 14.47
C ILE A 260 6.24 19.17 15.49
N PRO A 261 5.65 20.25 16.01
CA PRO A 261 4.47 20.15 16.86
C PRO A 261 3.27 19.65 16.05
N TYR A 262 2.49 18.73 16.62
CA TYR A 262 1.28 18.20 15.96
C TYR A 262 0.22 19.27 15.67
N THR A 263 0.29 20.41 16.37
CA THR A 263 -0.57 21.59 16.19
C THR A 263 -0.13 22.51 15.04
N SER A 264 0.91 22.14 14.28
CA SER A 264 1.39 22.96 13.15
C SER A 264 0.30 23.08 12.08
N SER A 265 -0.06 24.32 11.70
CA SER A 265 -1.06 24.57 10.67
C SER A 265 -0.72 23.93 9.33
N GLN A 266 0.57 23.78 9.01
CA GLN A 266 1.06 23.14 7.78
C GLN A 266 0.88 21.61 7.77
N LEU A 267 0.52 21.01 8.91
CA LEU A 267 0.06 19.61 9.01
C LEU A 267 -1.47 19.50 9.00
N ILE A 268 -2.19 20.61 9.23
CA ILE A 268 -3.64 20.64 9.52
C ILE A 268 -4.44 21.20 8.33
N SER A 269 -3.90 22.17 7.58
CA SER A 269 -4.64 22.88 6.53
C SER A 269 -4.65 22.11 5.20
N SER A 270 -5.85 21.81 4.69
CA SER A 270 -6.11 21.12 3.41
C SER A 270 -5.56 21.84 2.18
N ASP A 271 -5.40 23.16 2.25
CA ASP A 271 -4.99 23.99 1.11
C ASP A 271 -3.46 24.01 0.87
N VAL A 272 -2.66 23.73 1.91
CA VAL A 272 -1.19 23.71 1.85
C VAL A 272 -0.68 22.51 2.65
N VAL A 273 -1.09 21.30 2.25
CA VAL A 273 -0.58 20.06 2.86
C VAL A 273 0.88 19.89 2.47
N MET A 274 1.77 20.12 3.44
CA MET A 274 3.20 19.93 3.27
C MET A 274 3.63 18.60 3.89
N SER A 275 4.55 17.92 3.22
CA SER A 275 5.19 16.75 3.83
C SER A 275 5.91 17.14 5.12
N PRO A 276 5.69 16.46 6.27
CA PRO A 276 6.50 16.67 7.47
C PRO A 276 8.01 16.54 7.23
N PHE A 277 8.44 15.72 6.27
CA PHE A 277 9.86 15.58 5.92
C PHE A 277 10.42 16.88 5.35
N THR A 278 9.65 17.57 4.51
CA THR A 278 10.00 18.88 3.94
C THR A 278 9.90 19.97 5.00
N LEU A 279 8.84 19.93 5.80
CA LEU A 279 8.55 20.91 6.84
C LEU A 279 9.67 21.01 7.88
N VAL A 280 10.32 19.89 8.24
CA VAL A 280 11.48 19.89 9.16
C VAL A 280 12.58 20.82 8.66
N PHE A 281 12.86 20.87 7.36
CA PHE A 281 13.90 21.75 6.81
C PHE A 281 13.41 23.18 6.63
N GLN A 282 12.14 23.35 6.24
CA GLN A 282 11.56 24.66 6.00
C GLN A 282 11.48 25.50 7.28
N GLN A 283 11.15 24.90 8.43
CA GLN A 283 11.09 25.63 9.70
C GLN A 283 12.46 26.12 10.21
N TYR A 284 13.57 25.63 9.62
CA TYR A 284 14.93 26.07 9.90
C TYR A 284 15.53 26.88 8.73
N ASP A 285 14.70 27.42 7.84
CA ASP A 285 15.06 28.22 6.68
C ASP A 285 16.05 27.51 5.72
N LYS A 286 16.04 26.18 5.68
CA LYS A 286 16.87 25.37 4.78
C LYS A 286 16.13 25.08 3.47
N ALA A 287 15.88 26.13 2.71
CA ALA A 287 15.14 26.07 1.44
C ALA A 287 15.70 25.02 0.47
N PHE A 288 17.03 24.91 0.33
CA PHE A 288 17.65 23.91 -0.55
C PHE A 288 17.38 22.47 -0.10
N ALA A 289 17.46 22.19 1.20
CA ALA A 289 17.17 20.85 1.73
C ALA A 289 15.67 20.51 1.59
N ALA A 290 14.79 21.49 1.81
CA ALA A 290 13.35 21.34 1.57
C ALA A 290 13.05 21.04 0.09
N MET A 291 13.71 21.75 -0.85
CA MET A 291 13.59 21.49 -2.29
C MET A 291 14.03 20.07 -2.66
N ILE A 292 15.19 19.61 -2.16
CA ILE A 292 15.67 18.25 -2.40
C ILE A 292 14.67 17.23 -1.85
N MET A 293 14.15 17.45 -0.64
CA MET A 293 13.19 16.54 -0.03
C MET A 293 11.91 16.42 -0.87
N ASN A 294 11.31 17.53 -1.30
CA ASN A 294 10.15 17.50 -2.18
C ASN A 294 10.45 16.80 -3.52
N ALA A 295 11.63 17.01 -4.10
CA ALA A 295 12.01 16.32 -5.34
C ALA A 295 12.08 14.80 -5.15
N VAL A 296 12.62 14.34 -4.02
CA VAL A 296 12.65 12.92 -3.66
C VAL A 296 11.25 12.36 -3.42
N ILE A 297 10.35 13.16 -2.83
CA ILE A 297 8.94 12.77 -2.64
C ILE A 297 8.25 12.60 -4.00
N LEU A 298 8.50 13.48 -4.98
CA LEU A 298 7.97 13.31 -6.34
C LEU A 298 8.51 12.05 -7.03
N LEU A 299 9.80 11.74 -6.84
CA LEU A 299 10.38 10.49 -7.32
C LEU A 299 9.72 9.27 -6.64
N ALA A 300 9.40 9.37 -5.35
CA ALA A 300 8.65 8.35 -4.63
C ALA A 300 7.26 8.14 -5.21
N ILE A 301 6.53 9.22 -5.48
CA ILE A 301 5.20 9.19 -6.13
C ILE A 301 5.24 8.49 -7.49
N ILE A 302 6.19 8.86 -8.35
CA ILE A 302 6.31 8.24 -9.68
C ILE A 302 6.56 6.74 -9.52
N SER A 303 7.46 6.36 -8.62
CA SER A 303 7.86 4.98 -8.37
C SER A 303 6.71 4.11 -7.82
N THR A 304 5.96 4.58 -6.84
CA THR A 304 4.82 3.85 -6.25
C THR A 304 3.64 3.75 -7.23
N ALA A 305 3.31 4.84 -7.94
CA ALA A 305 2.25 4.82 -8.93
C ALA A 305 2.58 3.91 -10.13
N ASN A 306 3.84 3.91 -10.56
CA ASN A 306 4.35 3.01 -11.59
C ASN A 306 4.27 1.54 -11.15
N SER A 307 4.64 1.24 -9.90
CA SER A 307 4.50 -0.11 -9.32
C SER A 307 3.04 -0.55 -9.22
N SER A 308 2.14 0.34 -8.83
CA SER A 308 0.70 0.05 -8.79
C SER A 308 0.12 -0.19 -10.19
N MET A 309 0.53 0.57 -11.21
CA MET A 309 0.12 0.34 -12.60
C MET A 309 0.64 -1.00 -13.13
N TYR A 310 1.88 -1.35 -12.81
CA TYR A 310 2.49 -2.64 -13.15
C TYR A 310 1.70 -3.80 -12.56
N VAL A 311 1.30 -3.70 -11.28
CA VAL A 311 0.49 -4.71 -10.59
C VAL A 311 -0.93 -4.73 -11.13
N GLY A 312 -1.63 -3.59 -11.19
CA GLY A 312 -3.01 -3.49 -11.65
C GLY A 312 -3.23 -4.04 -13.05
N SER A 313 -2.34 -3.71 -14.00
CA SER A 313 -2.42 -4.23 -15.37
C SER A 313 -2.25 -5.75 -15.44
N ARG A 314 -1.39 -6.36 -14.61
CA ARG A 314 -1.22 -7.82 -14.50
C ARG A 314 -2.35 -8.51 -13.79
N MET A 315 -2.89 -7.88 -12.75
CA MET A 315 -4.06 -8.36 -12.03
C MET A 315 -5.24 -8.49 -12.98
N LEU A 316 -5.54 -7.43 -13.74
CA LEU A 316 -6.61 -7.46 -14.72
C LEU A 316 -6.35 -8.46 -15.86
N TRP A 317 -5.10 -8.58 -16.30
CA TRP A 317 -4.70 -9.61 -17.26
C TRP A 317 -4.95 -11.02 -16.74
N HIS A 318 -4.61 -11.31 -15.48
CA HIS A 318 -4.83 -12.62 -14.87
C HIS A 318 -6.32 -12.90 -14.69
N LEU A 319 -7.11 -11.92 -14.23
CA LEU A 319 -8.57 -12.03 -14.20
C LEU A 319 -9.13 -12.37 -15.59
N ALA A 320 -8.53 -11.84 -16.66
CA ALA A 320 -8.96 -12.15 -18.02
C ALA A 320 -8.63 -13.58 -18.45
N LYS A 321 -7.48 -14.11 -17.98
CA LYS A 321 -7.08 -15.51 -18.20
C LYS A 321 -8.00 -16.49 -17.47
N GLU A 322 -8.40 -16.17 -16.25
CA GLU A 322 -9.38 -16.94 -15.47
C GLU A 322 -10.83 -16.78 -15.99
N GLY A 323 -11.05 -16.02 -17.07
CA GLY A 323 -12.37 -15.80 -17.66
C GLY A 323 -13.29 -14.93 -16.80
N HIS A 324 -12.74 -14.17 -15.86
CA HIS A 324 -13.47 -13.26 -14.96
C HIS A 324 -13.77 -11.90 -15.61
N VAL A 325 -12.95 -11.48 -16.58
CA VAL A 325 -13.16 -10.26 -17.39
C VAL A 325 -13.04 -10.59 -18.88
N PRO A 326 -13.49 -9.71 -19.80
CA PRO A 326 -13.41 -9.95 -21.24
C PRO A 326 -12.01 -10.35 -21.71
N ARG A 327 -11.95 -11.34 -22.63
CA ARG A 327 -10.68 -11.93 -23.13
C ARG A 327 -9.71 -10.93 -23.74
N ILE A 328 -10.19 -9.77 -24.20
CA ILE A 328 -9.35 -8.68 -24.72
C ILE A 328 -8.25 -8.26 -23.75
N PHE A 329 -8.52 -8.31 -22.43
CA PHE A 329 -7.55 -7.94 -21.41
C PHE A 329 -6.47 -9.01 -21.16
N SER A 330 -6.63 -10.22 -21.72
CA SER A 330 -5.65 -11.31 -21.63
C SER A 330 -4.53 -11.22 -22.69
N VAL A 331 -4.63 -10.27 -23.62
CA VAL A 331 -3.68 -10.08 -24.71
C VAL A 331 -2.44 -9.31 -24.22
N VAL A 332 -1.25 -9.84 -24.53
CA VAL A 332 0.04 -9.20 -24.27
C VAL A 332 0.73 -8.85 -25.58
N ASN A 333 1.45 -7.72 -25.60
CA ASN A 333 2.27 -7.35 -26.76
C ASN A 333 3.59 -8.16 -26.81
N GLN A 334 4.38 -7.98 -27.87
CA GLN A 334 5.68 -8.66 -28.05
C GLN A 334 6.69 -8.39 -26.93
N ARG A 335 6.50 -7.32 -26.14
CA ARG A 335 7.34 -6.95 -25.00
C ARG A 335 6.83 -7.53 -23.67
N GLY A 336 5.76 -8.33 -23.70
CA GLY A 336 5.16 -8.94 -22.51
C GLY A 336 4.29 -7.98 -21.68
N ILE A 337 3.78 -6.92 -22.29
CA ILE A 337 2.98 -5.88 -21.61
C ILE A 337 1.49 -6.07 -21.98
N PRO A 338 0.57 -6.18 -21.00
CA PRO A 338 -0.87 -6.30 -21.25
C PRO A 338 -1.49 -4.92 -21.54
N ILE A 339 -1.33 -4.44 -22.78
CA ILE A 339 -1.61 -3.04 -23.14
C ILE A 339 -3.07 -2.62 -22.93
N TYR A 340 -4.04 -3.49 -23.20
CA TYR A 340 -5.46 -3.19 -22.98
C TYR A 340 -5.80 -3.11 -21.49
N ALA A 341 -5.17 -3.94 -20.67
CA ALA A 341 -5.35 -3.90 -19.23
C ALA A 341 -4.72 -2.64 -18.62
N LEU A 342 -3.55 -2.24 -19.12
CA LEU A 342 -2.90 -0.97 -18.79
C LEU A 342 -3.80 0.21 -19.16
N ALA A 343 -4.35 0.22 -20.37
CA ALA A 343 -5.23 1.29 -20.84
C ALA A 343 -6.49 1.42 -19.96
N LEU A 344 -7.18 0.32 -19.65
CA LEU A 344 -8.35 0.37 -18.77
C LEU A 344 -8.00 0.87 -17.37
N THR A 345 -6.91 0.37 -16.79
CA THR A 345 -6.44 0.80 -15.46
C THR A 345 -6.12 2.31 -15.46
N SER A 346 -5.52 2.80 -16.54
CA SER A 346 -5.23 4.24 -16.73
C SER A 346 -6.49 5.08 -16.83
N VAL A 347 -7.50 4.62 -17.57
CA VAL A 347 -8.80 5.31 -17.67
C VAL A 347 -9.50 5.35 -16.32
N VAL A 348 -9.51 4.25 -15.57
CA VAL A 348 -10.10 4.22 -14.23
C VAL A 348 -9.37 5.15 -13.27
N ALA A 349 -8.03 5.16 -13.28
CA ALA A 349 -7.24 6.11 -12.48
C ALA A 349 -7.52 7.58 -12.87
N MET A 350 -7.61 7.86 -14.17
CA MET A 350 -7.98 9.16 -14.69
C MET A 350 -9.38 9.58 -14.24
N LEU A 351 -10.37 8.70 -14.31
CA LEU A 351 -11.74 8.98 -13.88
C LEU A 351 -11.82 9.20 -12.37
N ALA A 352 -11.12 8.40 -11.57
CA ALA A 352 -11.04 8.56 -10.12
C ALA A 352 -10.42 9.92 -9.73
N PHE A 353 -9.46 10.42 -10.53
CA PHE A 353 -8.97 11.78 -10.38
C PHE A 353 -9.91 12.84 -10.98
N LEU A 354 -10.58 12.60 -12.10
CA LEU A 354 -11.49 13.58 -12.73
C LEU A 354 -12.78 13.79 -11.93
N SER A 355 -13.22 12.81 -11.16
CA SER A 355 -14.33 12.97 -10.20
C SER A 355 -14.03 13.99 -9.08
N SER A 356 -12.88 14.65 -9.15
CA SER A 356 -12.26 15.39 -8.06
C SER A 356 -11.94 16.86 -8.38
N ILE A 357 -12.39 17.40 -9.53
CA ILE A 357 -12.14 18.77 -10.04
C ILE A 357 -12.45 19.92 -9.03
N PHE A 358 -12.97 19.63 -7.84
CA PHE A 358 -13.49 20.62 -6.88
C PHE A 358 -12.77 20.72 -5.52
N GLY A 359 -11.59 20.12 -5.30
CA GLY A 359 -10.93 20.29 -3.98
C GLY A 359 -9.43 20.02 -3.96
N ASN A 360 -8.63 21.09 -3.82
CA ASN A 360 -7.21 20.95 -3.48
C ASN A 360 -7.08 20.24 -2.12
N GLY A 361 -6.30 19.15 -2.06
CA GLY A 361 -6.00 18.39 -0.83
C GLY A 361 -7.07 17.40 -0.37
N THR A 362 -8.35 17.79 -0.31
CA THR A 362 -9.45 16.93 0.18
C THR A 362 -9.57 15.62 -0.62
N VAL A 363 -9.36 15.71 -1.93
CA VAL A 363 -9.40 14.58 -2.86
C VAL A 363 -8.36 13.53 -2.52
N TYR A 364 -7.14 13.97 -2.22
CA TYR A 364 -6.06 13.07 -1.85
C TYR A 364 -6.48 12.22 -0.64
N PHE A 365 -7.06 12.83 0.39
CA PHE A 365 -7.53 12.12 1.58
C PHE A 365 -8.71 11.19 1.30
N TRP A 366 -9.64 11.55 0.40
CA TRP A 366 -10.71 10.64 -0.02
C TRP A 366 -10.17 9.40 -0.74
N LEU A 367 -9.26 9.60 -1.70
CA LEU A 367 -8.63 8.50 -2.44
C LEU A 367 -7.74 7.64 -1.53
N LEU A 368 -7.05 8.27 -0.57
CA LEU A 368 -6.28 7.60 0.48
C LEU A 368 -7.18 6.71 1.33
N ASN A 369 -8.32 7.22 1.81
CA ASN A 369 -9.26 6.45 2.63
C ASN A 369 -9.86 5.28 1.85
N ALA A 370 -10.28 5.52 0.59
CA ALA A 370 -10.82 4.48 -0.28
C ALA A 370 -9.77 3.38 -0.57
N THR A 371 -8.53 3.77 -0.82
CA THR A 371 -7.44 2.81 -1.03
C THR A 371 -7.14 2.05 0.25
N SER A 372 -7.09 2.72 1.40
CA SER A 372 -6.87 2.09 2.72
C SER A 372 -7.90 1.02 3.00
N LEU A 373 -9.18 1.36 2.85
CA LEU A 373 -10.29 0.43 3.03
C LEU A 373 -10.12 -0.81 2.15
N SER A 374 -9.84 -0.61 0.86
CA SER A 374 -9.65 -1.71 -0.08
C SER A 374 -8.44 -2.58 0.29
N GLY A 375 -7.34 -1.97 0.74
CA GLY A 375 -6.17 -2.67 1.25
C GLY A 375 -6.49 -3.51 2.50
N PHE A 376 -7.26 -2.98 3.45
CA PHE A 376 -7.69 -3.74 4.63
C PHE A 376 -8.56 -4.95 4.28
N ILE A 377 -9.45 -4.81 3.29
CA ILE A 377 -10.25 -5.93 2.76
C ILE A 377 -9.32 -7.00 2.16
N ALA A 378 -8.32 -6.59 1.37
CA ALA A 378 -7.33 -7.51 0.80
C ALA A 378 -6.53 -8.23 1.88
N TRP A 379 -6.09 -7.51 2.91
CA TRP A 379 -5.36 -8.05 4.05
C TRP A 379 -6.19 -9.00 4.91
N MET A 380 -7.50 -8.76 5.08
CA MET A 380 -8.40 -9.75 5.67
C MET A 380 -8.44 -11.03 4.83
N GLY A 381 -8.47 -10.91 3.51
CA GLY A 381 -8.35 -12.03 2.59
C GLY A 381 -7.06 -12.84 2.80
N ILE A 382 -5.92 -12.16 2.96
CA ILE A 382 -4.63 -12.79 3.27
C ILE A 382 -4.71 -13.53 4.62
N ALA A 383 -5.21 -12.88 5.66
CA ALA A 383 -5.33 -13.46 7.00
C ALA A 383 -6.21 -14.71 7.01
N ILE A 384 -7.38 -14.66 6.38
CA ILE A 384 -8.28 -15.82 6.23
C ILE A 384 -7.59 -16.95 5.48
N SER A 385 -6.93 -16.62 4.36
CA SER A 385 -6.24 -17.60 3.51
C SER A 385 -5.12 -18.30 4.27
N HIS A 386 -4.27 -17.55 4.97
CA HIS A 386 -3.18 -18.12 5.79
C HIS A 386 -3.71 -18.98 6.92
N TYR A 387 -4.75 -18.51 7.61
CA TYR A 387 -5.37 -19.27 8.69
C TYR A 387 -5.89 -20.62 8.20
N ARG A 388 -6.60 -20.62 7.06
CA ARG A 388 -7.16 -21.84 6.45
C ARG A 388 -6.10 -22.74 5.86
N PHE A 389 -5.09 -22.18 5.18
CA PHE A 389 -3.94 -22.90 4.62
C PHE A 389 -3.29 -23.77 5.71
N ARG A 390 -2.86 -23.16 6.82
CA ARG A 390 -2.23 -23.90 7.93
C ARG A 390 -3.16 -24.91 8.58
N LYS A 391 -4.43 -24.55 8.77
CA LYS A 391 -5.42 -25.46 9.38
C LYS A 391 -5.70 -26.68 8.48
N ALA A 392 -5.75 -26.49 7.17
CA ALA A 392 -5.91 -27.57 6.20
C ALA A 392 -4.65 -28.45 6.14
N TYR A 393 -3.47 -27.83 6.12
CA TYR A 393 -2.19 -28.51 6.04
C TYR A 393 -1.99 -29.49 7.22
N LEU A 394 -2.27 -29.01 8.45
CA LEU A 394 -2.26 -29.84 9.66
C LEU A 394 -3.36 -30.91 9.64
N ARG A 395 -4.57 -30.58 9.17
CA ARG A 395 -5.70 -31.52 9.14
C ARG A 395 -5.48 -32.68 8.17
N GLN A 396 -4.70 -32.46 7.12
CA GLN A 396 -4.29 -33.48 6.16
C GLN A 396 -3.04 -34.26 6.61
N GLY A 397 -2.57 -34.07 7.84
CA GLY A 397 -1.44 -34.81 8.42
C GLY A 397 -0.06 -34.38 7.90
N LYS A 398 0.05 -33.23 7.22
CA LYS A 398 1.33 -32.72 6.71
C LYS A 398 2.12 -32.01 7.82
N ASP A 399 3.43 -32.18 7.82
CA ASP A 399 4.33 -31.61 8.82
C ASP A 399 4.73 -30.16 8.47
N PRO A 400 4.38 -29.17 9.32
CA PRO A 400 4.87 -27.79 9.24
C PRO A 400 6.35 -27.61 8.95
N ALA A 401 7.20 -28.50 9.46
CA ALA A 401 8.65 -28.39 9.30
C ALA A 401 9.11 -28.58 7.84
N GLN A 402 8.25 -29.12 6.98
CA GLN A 402 8.51 -29.30 5.55
C GLN A 402 8.18 -28.07 4.70
N LEU A 403 7.61 -27.00 5.31
CA LEU A 403 7.34 -25.77 4.59
C LEU A 403 8.65 -25.03 4.27
N PRO A 404 8.83 -24.51 3.03
CA PRO A 404 10.04 -23.75 2.66
C PRO A 404 10.28 -22.52 3.53
N TYR A 405 9.20 -21.93 4.04
CA TYR A 405 9.22 -20.85 5.01
C TYR A 405 8.13 -21.08 6.04
N LEU A 406 8.46 -20.96 7.33
CA LEU A 406 7.53 -21.20 8.42
C LEU A 406 7.14 -19.88 9.11
N ALA A 407 5.86 -19.52 9.05
CA ALA A 407 5.28 -18.40 9.75
C ALA A 407 5.06 -18.73 11.23
N ARG A 408 6.04 -18.40 12.08
CA ARG A 408 6.03 -18.71 13.53
C ARG A 408 4.86 -18.11 14.30
N GLY A 409 4.19 -17.09 13.75
CA GLY A 409 3.05 -16.43 14.40
C GLY A 409 1.75 -17.24 14.37
N TYR A 410 1.65 -18.36 13.66
CA TYR A 410 0.39 -19.11 13.56
C TYR A 410 -0.01 -19.78 14.90
N PRO A 411 -1.29 -19.72 15.34
CA PRO A 411 -2.45 -19.09 14.70
C PRO A 411 -2.69 -17.63 15.11
N PHE A 412 -1.96 -17.10 16.09
CA PHE A 412 -2.16 -15.75 16.62
C PHE A 412 -2.03 -14.66 15.54
N GLY A 413 -0.98 -14.72 14.72
CA GLY A 413 -0.66 -13.73 13.69
C GLY A 413 -1.83 -13.41 12.74
N PRO A 414 -2.39 -14.40 12.01
CA PRO A 414 -3.53 -14.13 11.13
C PRO A 414 -4.79 -13.71 11.89
N LEU A 415 -5.03 -14.20 13.11
CA LEU A 415 -6.20 -13.79 13.91
C LEU A 415 -6.08 -12.34 14.41
N PHE A 416 -4.90 -11.96 14.89
CA PHE A 416 -4.57 -10.60 15.27
C PHE A 416 -4.72 -9.65 14.08
N ALA A 417 -4.15 -10.02 12.93
CA ALA A 417 -4.26 -9.23 11.72
C ALA A 417 -5.71 -9.03 11.27
N PHE A 418 -6.50 -10.09 11.27
CA PHE A 418 -7.92 -10.02 10.97
C PHE A 418 -8.68 -9.11 11.94
N GLY A 419 -8.42 -9.24 13.24
CA GLY A 419 -9.06 -8.40 14.28
C GLY A 419 -8.74 -6.92 14.12
N VAL A 420 -7.48 -6.56 13.88
CA VAL A 420 -7.08 -5.16 13.65
C VAL A 420 -7.72 -4.63 12.37
N CYS A 421 -7.67 -5.36 11.24
CA CYS A 421 -8.37 -4.93 10.02
C CYS A 421 -9.87 -4.70 10.26
N MET A 422 -10.54 -5.60 10.98
CA MET A 422 -11.95 -5.44 11.33
C MET A 422 -12.21 -4.18 12.17
N ILE A 423 -11.37 -3.91 13.16
CA ILE A 423 -11.47 -2.70 14.00
C ILE A 423 -11.29 -1.44 13.14
N VAL A 424 -10.29 -1.42 12.26
CA VAL A 424 -10.02 -0.24 11.41
C VAL A 424 -11.13 -0.03 10.40
N ILE A 425 -11.59 -1.08 9.72
CA ILE A 425 -12.71 -0.98 8.78
C ILE A 425 -13.98 -0.50 9.50
N SER A 426 -14.26 -0.99 10.71
CA SER A 426 -15.48 -0.57 11.44
C SER A 426 -15.37 0.80 12.10
N GLY A 427 -14.14 1.23 12.39
CA GLY A 427 -13.84 2.47 13.12
C GLY A 427 -13.40 3.63 12.24
N GLN A 428 -13.13 3.41 10.94
CA GLN A 428 -12.68 4.50 10.06
C GLN A 428 -13.75 5.58 9.90
N ASN A 429 -13.30 6.82 9.78
CA ASN A 429 -14.15 8.02 9.67
C ASN A 429 -15.20 8.16 10.80
N TYR A 430 -14.90 7.68 12.01
CA TYR A 430 -15.76 7.86 13.18
C TYR A 430 -16.04 9.33 13.48
N SER A 431 -15.11 10.22 13.15
CA SER A 431 -15.26 11.68 13.21
C SER A 431 -16.52 12.18 12.48
N ALA A 432 -16.88 11.58 11.36
CA ALA A 432 -18.08 11.96 10.61
C ALA A 432 -19.40 11.57 11.32
N LEU A 433 -19.39 10.54 12.19
CA LEU A 433 -20.54 10.16 13.02
C LEU A 433 -20.75 11.09 14.22
N ILE A 434 -19.66 11.64 14.76
CA ILE A 434 -19.69 12.55 15.91
C ILE A 434 -19.74 14.03 15.50
N ALA A 435 -19.51 14.34 14.22
CA ALA A 435 -19.69 15.67 13.68
C ALA A 435 -21.12 16.18 13.91
N THR A 436 -21.26 17.48 14.15
CA THR A 436 -22.56 18.14 14.35
C THR A 436 -22.69 19.28 13.34
N PRO A 437 -23.51 19.14 12.26
CA PRO A 437 -24.32 17.98 11.90
C PRO A 437 -23.48 16.77 11.45
N LYS A 438 -24.06 15.57 11.51
CA LYS A 438 -23.37 14.34 11.07
C LYS A 438 -23.05 14.39 9.59
N ASP A 439 -21.82 14.05 9.23
CA ASP A 439 -21.37 14.02 7.84
C ASP A 439 -21.69 12.67 7.19
N TRP A 440 -22.96 12.50 6.81
CA TRP A 440 -23.42 11.31 6.10
C TRP A 440 -22.73 11.10 4.76
N TYR A 441 -22.36 12.20 4.08
CA TYR A 441 -21.69 12.14 2.78
C TYR A 441 -20.27 11.57 2.92
N GLY A 442 -19.48 12.07 3.88
CA GLY A 442 -18.15 11.54 4.18
C GLY A 442 -18.18 10.08 4.62
N LEU A 443 -19.19 9.65 5.38
CA LEU A 443 -19.37 8.24 5.75
C LEU A 443 -19.67 7.37 4.53
N LEU A 444 -20.61 7.78 3.67
CA LEU A 444 -20.95 7.03 2.47
C LEU A 444 -19.74 6.86 1.54
N ILE A 445 -18.94 7.92 1.35
CA ILE A 445 -17.71 7.85 0.56
C ILE A 445 -16.71 6.90 1.21
N SER A 446 -16.45 7.09 2.50
CA SER A 446 -15.42 6.31 3.21
C SER A 446 -15.73 4.82 3.20
N TYR A 447 -17.00 4.44 3.32
CA TYR A 447 -17.44 3.04 3.36
C TYR A 447 -17.87 2.46 2.02
N SER A 448 -17.90 3.25 0.93
CA SER A 448 -18.39 2.84 -0.39
C SER A 448 -17.77 1.54 -0.93
N GLY A 449 -16.50 1.27 -0.59
CA GLY A 449 -15.79 0.05 -0.98
C GLY A 449 -16.35 -1.23 -0.35
N VAL A 450 -16.95 -1.17 0.84
CA VAL A 450 -17.47 -2.36 1.54
C VAL A 450 -18.71 -2.92 0.83
N PRO A 451 -19.78 -2.13 0.55
CA PRO A 451 -20.90 -2.62 -0.24
C PRO A 451 -20.48 -3.10 -1.62
N LEU A 452 -19.56 -2.39 -2.29
CA LEU A 452 -19.06 -2.80 -3.60
C LEU A 452 -18.41 -4.19 -3.54
N PHE A 453 -17.52 -4.42 -2.57
CA PHE A 453 -16.88 -5.72 -2.36
C PHE A 453 -17.91 -6.81 -2.04
N LEU A 454 -18.85 -6.54 -1.13
CA LEU A 454 -19.89 -7.50 -0.74
C LEU A 454 -20.82 -7.84 -1.90
N MET A 455 -21.20 -6.87 -2.74
CA MET A 455 -22.01 -7.10 -3.94
C MET A 455 -21.28 -8.03 -4.92
N ILE A 456 -19.98 -7.79 -5.17
CA ILE A 456 -19.17 -8.65 -6.05
C ILE A 456 -19.06 -10.05 -5.47
N TRP A 457 -18.77 -10.17 -4.17
CA TRP A 457 -18.60 -11.45 -3.50
C TRP A 457 -19.89 -12.27 -3.43
N ILE A 458 -20.96 -11.69 -2.90
CA ILE A 458 -22.26 -12.36 -2.73
C ILE A 458 -22.91 -12.61 -4.09
N GLY A 459 -22.83 -11.65 -5.02
CA GLY A 459 -23.35 -11.79 -6.38
C GLY A 459 -22.69 -12.95 -7.12
N HIS A 460 -21.37 -13.03 -7.13
CA HIS A 460 -20.65 -14.16 -7.73
C HIS A 460 -20.99 -15.48 -7.02
N LYS A 461 -21.10 -15.47 -5.69
CA LYS A 461 -21.45 -16.65 -4.89
C LYS A 461 -22.84 -17.18 -5.20
N TRP A 462 -23.83 -16.31 -5.40
CA TRP A 462 -25.18 -16.72 -5.79
C TRP A 462 -25.25 -17.25 -7.21
N ILE A 463 -24.58 -16.60 -8.17
CA ILE A 463 -24.57 -17.01 -9.57
C ILE A 463 -23.85 -18.35 -9.76
N LYS A 464 -22.67 -18.50 -9.15
CA LYS A 464 -21.83 -19.70 -9.29
C LYS A 464 -22.07 -20.76 -8.21
N LYS A 465 -22.94 -20.48 -7.23
CA LYS A 465 -23.30 -21.37 -6.11
C LYS A 465 -22.07 -21.95 -5.39
N THR A 466 -21.02 -21.15 -5.24
CA THR A 466 -19.77 -21.61 -4.61
C THR A 466 -19.97 -21.84 -3.11
N LYS A 467 -19.17 -22.75 -2.54
CA LYS A 467 -19.19 -23.10 -1.12
C LYS A 467 -17.82 -22.91 -0.51
N ILE A 468 -17.79 -22.73 0.82
CA ILE A 468 -16.53 -22.75 1.56
C ILE A 468 -15.92 -24.15 1.42
N ILE A 469 -14.66 -24.21 1.03
CA ILE A 469 -13.94 -25.46 0.79
C ILE A 469 -13.67 -26.14 2.15
N PRO A 470 -14.10 -27.41 2.33
CA PRO A 470 -13.74 -28.20 3.50
C PRO A 470 -12.23 -28.37 3.63
N LEU A 471 -11.70 -28.34 4.86
CA LEU A 471 -10.25 -28.39 5.11
C LEU A 471 -9.53 -29.62 4.51
N HIS A 472 -10.22 -30.74 4.41
CA HIS A 472 -9.67 -31.98 3.83
C HIS A 472 -9.69 -31.98 2.29
N GLU A 473 -10.47 -31.10 1.67
CA GLU A 473 -10.56 -30.93 0.21
C GLU A 473 -9.65 -29.81 -0.30
N CYS A 474 -9.05 -29.01 0.59
CA CYS A 474 -8.09 -27.98 0.20
C CYS A 474 -6.91 -28.60 -0.55
N ARG A 475 -6.70 -28.12 -1.77
CA ARG A 475 -5.66 -28.57 -2.69
C ARG A 475 -4.34 -27.83 -2.47
N PHE A 476 -3.25 -28.58 -2.49
CA PHE A 476 -1.89 -28.09 -2.22
C PHE A 476 -0.91 -28.36 -3.38
N ASP A 477 -1.40 -29.03 -4.41
CA ASP A 477 -0.83 -29.20 -5.73
C ASP A 477 -0.84 -27.87 -6.50
N CYS A 478 0.19 -27.65 -7.32
CA CYS A 478 0.37 -26.39 -8.06
C CYS A 478 -0.47 -26.32 -9.35
N GLU A 479 -1.17 -27.40 -9.71
CA GLU A 479 -2.00 -27.52 -10.92
C GLU A 479 -3.51 -27.27 -10.64
#